data_AF-E0X6M4-F1
#
_entry.id   AF-E0X6M4-F1
#
_cell.length_a   1.000
_cell.length_b   1.000
_cell.length_c   1.000
_cell.angle_alpha   90.00
_cell.angle_beta   90.00
_cell.angle_gamma   90.00
#
_symmetry.space_group_name_H-M   'P 1'
#
loop_
_entity.id
_entity.type
_entity.pdbx_description
1 polymer ?
#
loop_
_entity_poly.entity_id
_entity_poly.type
_entity_poly.pdbx_seq_one_letter_code
_entity_poly.pdbx_strand_id
1 'polypeptide(L)'
;LPDDIMSVGVVVDAGWGGSQLAGQPSKDFYRGQLSLTGRTAAMLANAELIDDPRVIRDWSYTSQRLVGDGYILVGDAACFI
;
A
#
# COMPACT_ATOMS: atom_id res chain seq x y z
N LEU A 1 4.35 -5.74 -15.39
CA LEU A 1 4.82 -4.40 -15.78
C LEU A 1 5.90 -4.60 -16.84
N PRO A 2 6.16 -3.61 -17.72
CA PRO A 2 7.37 -3.61 -18.54
C PRO A 2 8.63 -3.86 -17.71
N ASP A 3 9.69 -4.38 -18.34
CA ASP A 3 10.91 -4.83 -17.64
C ASP A 3 11.63 -3.72 -16.85
N ASP A 4 11.42 -2.46 -17.23
CA ASP A 4 11.99 -1.26 -16.63
C ASP A 4 11.04 -0.54 -15.65
N ILE A 5 9.86 -1.11 -15.36
CA ILE A 5 8.86 -0.51 -14.48
C ILE A 5 8.63 -1.38 -13.25
N MET A 6 8.78 -0.79 -12.06
CA MET A 6 8.55 -1.43 -10.77
C MET A 6 7.46 -0.73 -9.98
N SER A 7 6.54 -1.51 -9.39
CA SER A 7 5.60 -0.99 -8.38
C SER A 7 6.29 -1.02 -7.01
N VAL A 8 6.28 0.11 -6.31
CA VAL A 8 6.92 0.26 -5.00
C VAL A 8 5.92 0.86 -4.02
N GLY A 9 5.71 0.19 -2.89
CA GLY A 9 4.81 0.62 -1.83
C GLY A 9 5.51 0.70 -0.48
N VAL A 10 4.97 1.53 0.40
CA VAL A 10 5.36 1.60 1.81
C VAL A 10 4.15 1.19 2.63
N VAL A 11 4.30 0.16 3.46
CA VAL A 11 3.28 -0.30 4.41
C VAL A 11 3.66 0.20 5.79
N VAL A 12 2.74 0.89 6.46
CA VAL A 12 2.93 1.51 7.77
C VAL A 12 1.73 1.19 8.66
N ASP A 13 1.87 1.44 9.97
CA ASP A 13 0.73 1.39 10.88
C ASP A 13 -0.40 2.32 10.40
N ALA A 14 -1.65 1.82 10.41
CA ALA A 14 -2.78 2.53 9.82
C ALA A 14 -3.17 3.79 10.63
N GLY A 15 -3.12 3.72 11.96
CA GLY A 15 -3.49 4.84 12.82
C GLY A 15 -2.45 5.96 12.70
N TRP A 16 -1.18 5.60 12.83
CA TRP A 16 -0.06 6.52 12.69
C TRP A 16 0.01 7.09 11.26
N GLY A 17 -0.01 6.25 10.23
CA GLY A 17 0.06 6.68 8.83
C GLY A 17 -1.09 7.61 8.45
N GLY A 18 -2.31 7.30 8.92
CA GLY A 18 -3.47 8.18 8.74
C GLY A 18 -3.28 9.55 9.39
N SER A 19 -2.68 9.62 10.58
CA SER A 19 -2.38 10.90 11.25
C SER A 19 -1.33 11.74 10.50
N GLN A 20 -0.33 11.10 9.89
CA GLN A 20 0.73 11.79 9.16
C GLN A 20 0.25 12.31 7.80
N LEU A 21 -0.58 11.54 7.11
CA LEU A 21 -1.11 11.90 5.78
C LEU A 21 -2.09 13.07 5.82
N ALA A 22 -2.72 13.35 6.96
CA ALA A 22 -3.58 14.53 7.11
C ALA A 22 -2.78 15.86 7.04
N GLY A 23 -1.47 15.83 7.31
CA GLY A 23 -0.61 17.01 7.42
C GLY A 23 0.24 17.31 6.20
N GLN A 24 0.25 16.46 5.16
CA GLN A 24 1.12 16.63 3.99
C GLN A 24 0.63 15.86 2.76
N PRO A 25 1.08 16.22 1.54
CA PRO A 25 0.81 15.44 0.33
C PRO A 25 1.31 13.99 0.44
N SER A 26 0.57 13.04 -0.15
CA SER A 26 0.94 11.61 -0.15
C SER A 26 2.32 11.35 -0.78
N LYS A 27 2.70 12.16 -1.77
CA LYS A 27 4.01 12.10 -2.44
C LYS A 27 5.17 12.39 -1.51
N ASP A 28 5.03 13.41 -0.66
CA ASP A 28 6.05 13.82 0.29
C ASP A 28 6.16 12.80 1.42
N PHE A 29 5.01 12.30 1.92
CA PHE A 29 4.99 11.20 2.88
C PHE A 29 5.69 9.95 2.32
N TYR A 30 5.34 9.52 1.10
CA TYR A 30 5.96 8.38 0.43
C TYR A 30 7.48 8.54 0.28
N ARG A 31 7.95 9.69 -0.22
CA ARG A 31 9.39 9.97 -0.35
C ARG A 31 10.10 9.99 1.01
N GLY A 32 9.46 10.58 2.01
CA GLY A 32 9.94 10.58 3.39
C GLY A 32 10.15 9.15 3.90
N GLN A 33 9.12 8.30 3.83
CA GLN A 33 9.22 6.92 4.30
C GLN A 33 10.23 6.10 3.49
N LEU A 34 10.27 6.27 2.17
CA LEU A 34 11.21 5.56 1.31
C LEU A 34 12.66 5.91 1.68
N SER A 35 12.95 7.16 2.01
CA SER A 35 14.31 7.59 2.38
C SER A 35 14.83 6.95 3.68
N LEU A 36 13.94 6.45 4.53
CA LEU A 36 14.30 5.69 5.74
C LEU A 36 14.76 4.25 5.42
N THR A 37 14.52 3.77 4.19
CA THR A 37 14.89 2.42 3.78
C THR A 37 16.29 2.39 3.16
N GLY A 38 17.31 2.03 3.93
CA GLY A 38 18.70 2.11 3.46
C GLY A 38 18.97 1.40 2.12
N ARG A 39 18.55 0.14 1.99
CA ARG A 39 18.79 -0.65 0.77
C ARG A 39 17.87 -0.26 -0.38
N THR A 40 16.57 -0.13 -0.13
CA THR A 40 15.58 0.14 -1.19
C THR A 40 15.75 1.55 -1.76
N ALA A 41 16.03 2.56 -0.93
CA ALA A 41 16.37 3.89 -1.42
C ALA A 41 17.60 3.88 -2.33
N ALA A 42 18.65 3.11 -1.97
CA ALA A 42 19.84 2.97 -2.80
C ALA A 42 19.55 2.28 -4.14
N MET A 43 18.65 1.29 -4.17
CA MET A 43 18.23 0.61 -5.41
C MET A 43 17.46 1.56 -6.34
N LEU A 44 16.70 2.50 -5.78
CA LEU A 44 15.85 3.43 -6.52
C LEU A 44 16.53 4.78 -6.79
N ALA A 45 17.80 4.96 -6.43
CA ALA A 45 18.50 6.25 -6.49
C ALA A 45 18.52 6.86 -7.91
N ASN A 46 18.56 6.02 -8.95
CA ASN A 46 18.55 6.43 -10.35
C ASN A 46 17.20 6.17 -11.04
N ALA A 47 16.17 5.79 -10.30
CA ALA A 47 14.85 5.53 -10.85
C ALA A 47 14.04 6.83 -10.94
N GLU A 48 13.17 6.91 -11.94
CA GLU A 48 12.19 7.98 -12.08
C GLU A 48 10.85 7.55 -11.47
N LEU A 49 10.22 8.44 -10.72
CA LEU A 49 8.84 8.23 -10.25
C LEU A 49 7.88 8.63 -11.38
N ILE A 50 7.36 7.64 -12.10
CA ILE A 50 6.52 7.83 -13.29
C ILE A 50 5.00 7.87 -13.00
N ASP A 51 4.57 7.58 -11.77
CA ASP A 51 3.17 7.66 -11.32
C ASP A 51 3.11 8.16 -9.86
N ASP A 52 2.04 8.86 -9.49
CA ASP A 52 1.90 9.43 -8.15
C ASP A 52 1.46 8.37 -7.12
N PRO A 53 1.94 8.45 -5.85
CA PRO A 53 1.58 7.48 -4.83
C PRO A 53 0.08 7.49 -4.49
N ARG A 54 -0.52 6.30 -4.49
CA ARG A 54 -1.90 6.07 -4.05
C ARG A 54 -1.91 5.57 -2.61
N VAL A 55 -2.86 6.08 -1.81
CA VAL A 55 -3.05 5.66 -0.42
C VAL A 55 -4.24 4.71 -0.35
N ILE A 56 -4.03 3.53 0.21
CA ILE A 56 -5.07 2.53 0.49
C ILE A 56 -4.98 2.17 1.97
N ARG A 57 -6.13 1.97 2.61
CA ARG A 57 -6.19 1.42 3.96
C ARG A 57 -6.33 -0.09 3.84
N ASP A 58 -5.25 -0.79 4.12
CA ASP A 58 -5.13 -2.22 3.92
C ASP A 58 -5.21 -2.94 5.27
N TRP A 59 -6.44 -3.20 5.71
CA TRP A 59 -6.69 -3.80 7.03
C TRP A 59 -6.95 -5.28 6.88
N SER A 60 -6.30 -6.11 7.69
CA SER A 60 -6.64 -7.52 7.77
C SER A 60 -8.07 -7.69 8.29
N TYR A 61 -8.88 -8.51 7.61
CA TYR A 61 -10.24 -8.84 8.06
C TYR A 61 -10.67 -10.23 7.60
N THR A 62 -11.75 -10.71 8.21
CA THR A 62 -12.42 -11.94 7.79
C THR A 62 -13.93 -11.75 7.91
N SER A 63 -14.67 -12.06 6.84
CA SER A 63 -16.13 -12.07 6.85
C SER A 63 -16.65 -13.15 7.79
N GLN A 64 -17.65 -12.83 8.61
CA GLN A 64 -18.21 -13.78 9.58
C GLN A 64 -18.90 -15.00 8.91
N ARG A 65 -19.37 -14.83 7.66
CA ARG A 65 -19.99 -15.90 6.88
C ARG A 65 -19.49 -15.85 5.44
N LEU A 66 -18.87 -16.94 5.01
CA LEU A 66 -18.23 -17.06 3.68
C LEU A 66 -19.17 -17.69 2.64
N VAL A 67 -20.14 -18.49 3.07
CA VAL A 67 -21.10 -19.21 2.23
C VAL A 67 -22.50 -19.15 2.83
N GLY A 68 -23.50 -19.21 1.97
CA GLY A 68 -24.90 -19.38 2.36
C GLY A 68 -25.73 -19.88 1.18
N ASP A 69 -27.04 -19.98 1.37
CA ASP A 69 -27.93 -20.50 0.32
C ASP A 69 -27.89 -19.59 -0.91
N GLY A 70 -27.37 -20.11 -2.02
CA GLY A 70 -27.26 -19.40 -3.29
C GLY A 70 -26.10 -18.41 -3.40
N TYR A 71 -25.15 -18.35 -2.44
CA TYR A 71 -23.98 -17.49 -2.57
C TYR A 71 -22.70 -18.02 -1.91
N ILE A 72 -21.57 -17.52 -2.40
CA ILE A 72 -20.23 -17.69 -1.85
C ILE A 72 -19.47 -16.36 -1.97
N LEU A 73 -18.68 -16.01 -0.95
CA LEU A 73 -17.73 -14.91 -0.99
C LEU A 73 -16.36 -15.44 -1.46
N VAL A 74 -15.68 -14.68 -2.33
CA VAL A 74 -14.37 -15.05 -2.88
C VAL A 74 -13.42 -13.84 -2.91
N GLY A 75 -12.10 -14.10 -2.85
CA GLY A 75 -11.07 -13.06 -2.80
C GLY A 75 -11.25 -12.13 -1.60
N ASP A 76 -10.96 -10.84 -1.79
CA ASP A 76 -11.09 -9.83 -0.73
C ASP A 76 -12.51 -9.77 -0.14
N ALA A 77 -13.57 -10.09 -0.90
CA ALA A 77 -14.92 -10.14 -0.33
C ALA A 77 -15.06 -11.18 0.81
N ALA A 78 -14.23 -12.22 0.82
CA ALA A 78 -14.17 -13.24 1.87
C ALA A 78 -13.27 -12.83 3.04
N CYS A 79 -12.01 -12.49 2.74
CA CYS A 79 -11.03 -12.08 3.73
C CYS A 79 -9.84 -11.40 3.05
N PHE A 80 -9.11 -10.62 3.84
CA PHE A 80 -7.84 -10.03 3.45
C PHE A 80 -6.86 -10.15 4.63
N ILE A 81 -5.59 -10.46 4.36
CA ILE A 81 -4.55 -10.69 5.37
C ILE A 81 -3.59 -9.51 5.38
#